data_AF-A0A097PQ81-F1
#
_entry.id   AF-A0A097PQ81-F1
#
_cell.length_a   1.000
_cell.length_b   1.000
_cell.length_c   1.000
_cell.angle_alpha   90.00
_cell.angle_beta   90.00
_cell.angle_gamma   90.00
#
_symmetry.space_group_name_H-M   'P 1'
#
loop_
_entity.id
_entity.type
_entity.pdbx_description
1 polymer ?
#
loop_
_entity_poly.entity_id
_entity_poly.type
_entity_poly.pdbx_seq_one_letter_code
_entity_poly.pdbx_strand_id
1 'polypeptide(L)'
;PNVTFLVALDTGSDLFWVPCDCKQCASDIEPSIYSPNRSSTSKRIPCSSKLCKSECAGASDCPYMVSYASNNTSSSGILIEDVMYLTTEDEVVDAQIVFGCGQVQSGLFLDGAAPNGLFGLGLGKTSVPSILSTAGLTADSFSLCFGQDGIGRIIFGDKGSPDQQETALIHKSLYNVSVTGLRV
;
A
#
# COMPACT_ATOMS: atom_id res chain seq x y z
N PRO A 1 19.46 3.84 -6.97
CA PRO A 1 18.74 4.86 -7.79
C PRO A 1 17.29 4.93 -7.31
N ASN A 2 16.67 6.12 -7.30
CA ASN A 2 15.26 6.24 -6.98
C ASN A 2 14.40 5.87 -8.19
N VAL A 3 13.23 5.29 -7.93
CA VAL A 3 12.21 4.96 -8.94
C VAL A 3 10.87 5.46 -8.40
N THR A 4 10.12 6.16 -9.24
CA THR A 4 8.82 6.72 -8.88
C THR A 4 7.71 5.83 -9.41
N PHE A 5 6.67 5.61 -8.61
CA PHE A 5 5.52 4.78 -9.00
C PHE A 5 4.23 5.60 -8.86
N LEU A 6 3.43 5.65 -9.92
CA LEU A 6 2.08 6.22 -9.87
C LEU A 6 1.08 5.14 -9.47
N VAL A 7 0.76 5.08 -8.18
CA VAL A 7 -0.04 4.00 -7.59
C VAL A 7 -1.47 4.40 -7.29
N ALA A 8 -2.38 3.43 -7.34
CA ALA A 8 -3.78 3.62 -6.94
C ALA A 8 -3.89 3.61 -5.41
N LEU A 9 -4.53 4.62 -4.80
CA LEU A 9 -4.78 4.67 -3.36
C LEU A 9 -5.99 3.78 -3.02
N ASP A 10 -5.85 2.89 -2.03
CA ASP A 10 -6.90 1.94 -1.67
C ASP A 10 -7.08 1.81 -0.15
N THR A 11 -8.17 2.38 0.37
CA THR A 11 -8.57 2.23 1.79
C THR A 11 -9.24 0.89 2.09
N GLY A 12 -9.51 0.08 1.06
CA GLY A 12 -10.14 -1.23 1.17
C GLY A 12 -9.18 -2.40 1.35
N SER A 13 -7.86 -2.18 1.27
CA SER A 13 -6.85 -3.21 1.49
C SER A 13 -5.62 -2.69 2.23
N ASP A 14 -4.87 -3.59 2.85
CA ASP A 14 -3.73 -3.23 3.69
C ASP A 14 -2.43 -3.10 2.91
N LEU A 15 -2.13 -4.01 1.98
CA LEU A 15 -0.78 -4.15 1.44
C LEU A 15 -0.50 -3.14 0.32
N PHE A 16 0.56 -2.34 0.47
CA PHE A 16 1.20 -1.66 -0.65
C PHE A 16 1.99 -2.67 -1.51
N TRP A 17 1.81 -2.63 -2.83
CA TRP A 17 2.59 -3.43 -3.77
C TRP A 17 2.82 -2.70 -5.08
N VAL A 18 3.91 -3.05 -5.75
CA VAL A 18 4.30 -2.52 -7.07
C VAL A 18 4.69 -3.67 -8.01
N PRO A 19 4.55 -3.51 -9.34
CA PRO A 19 5.07 -4.48 -10.30
C PRO A 19 6.57 -4.68 -10.11
N CYS A 20 7.00 -5.94 -10.07
CA CYS A 20 8.39 -6.29 -9.78
C CYS A 20 8.70 -7.66 -10.37
N ASP A 21 9.82 -7.78 -11.07
CA ASP A 21 10.23 -9.01 -11.80
C ASP A 21 9.02 -9.68 -12.50
N CYS A 22 8.26 -8.85 -13.23
CA CYS A 22 6.92 -9.19 -13.69
C CYS A 22 6.91 -10.45 -14.57
N LYS A 23 6.03 -11.40 -14.20
CA LYS A 23 5.73 -12.62 -14.98
C LYS A 23 4.41 -12.51 -15.71
N GLN A 24 3.41 -11.87 -15.08
CA GLN A 24 2.10 -11.60 -15.65
C GLN A 24 1.56 -10.28 -15.05
N CYS A 25 1.64 -9.19 -15.81
CA CYS A 25 1.14 -7.86 -15.44
C CYS A 25 0.56 -7.19 -16.68
N ALA A 26 -0.06 -6.03 -16.53
CA ALA A 26 -0.52 -5.23 -17.66
C ALA A 26 0.62 -4.96 -18.66
N SER A 27 0.38 -5.22 -19.95
CA SER A 27 1.32 -5.02 -21.06
C SER A 27 1.16 -3.68 -21.76
N ASP A 28 -0.02 -3.09 -21.67
CA ASP A 28 -0.44 -2.00 -22.56
C ASP A 28 -0.01 -0.60 -22.07
N ILE A 29 0.65 -0.56 -20.90
CA ILE A 29 1.19 0.65 -20.27
C ILE A 29 2.63 0.30 -19.89
N GLU A 30 3.63 1.10 -20.28
CA GLU A 30 5.01 0.92 -19.80
C GLU A 30 5.06 1.24 -18.30
N PRO A 31 5.01 0.23 -17.40
CA PRO A 31 4.92 0.52 -15.99
C PRO A 31 6.32 0.77 -15.43
N SER A 32 6.40 1.58 -14.39
CA SER A 32 7.58 1.57 -13.54
C SER A 32 7.66 0.21 -12.85
N ILE A 33 8.76 -0.50 -13.05
CA ILE A 33 9.00 -1.84 -12.48
C ILE A 33 10.08 -1.72 -11.41
N TYR A 34 9.76 -2.15 -10.20
CA TYR A 34 10.72 -2.28 -9.12
C TYR A 34 11.63 -3.49 -9.35
N SER A 35 12.93 -3.34 -9.10
CA SER A 35 13.90 -4.43 -9.20
C SER A 35 14.72 -4.52 -7.91
N PRO A 36 14.53 -5.58 -7.10
CA PRO A 36 15.28 -5.78 -5.86
C PRO A 36 16.80 -5.73 -6.07
N ASN A 37 17.28 -6.27 -7.21
CA ASN A 37 18.71 -6.33 -7.52
C ASN A 37 19.33 -4.96 -7.86
N ARG A 38 18.51 -3.93 -8.11
CA ARG A 38 18.98 -2.57 -8.44
C ARG A 38 18.98 -1.63 -7.23
N SER A 39 18.50 -2.09 -6.08
CA SER A 39 18.48 -1.36 -4.83
C SER A 39 19.46 -1.98 -3.84
N SER A 40 20.41 -1.18 -3.33
CA SER A 40 21.38 -1.62 -2.33
C SER A 40 20.77 -1.76 -0.93
N THR A 41 19.57 -1.21 -0.71
CA THR A 41 18.82 -1.26 0.56
C THR A 41 17.74 -2.33 0.56
N SER A 42 17.42 -2.91 -0.60
CA SER A 42 16.41 -3.95 -0.72
C SER A 42 16.80 -5.24 0.00
N LYS A 43 15.84 -5.78 0.75
CA LYS A 43 15.94 -7.10 1.39
C LYS A 43 14.69 -7.90 1.08
N ARG A 44 14.89 -9.15 0.64
CA ARG A 44 13.79 -10.10 0.55
C ARG A 44 13.42 -10.56 1.95
N ILE A 45 12.14 -10.57 2.28
CA ILE A 45 11.68 -11.08 3.57
C ILE A 45 11.77 -12.61 3.53
N PRO A 46 12.58 -13.26 4.39
CA PRO A 46 12.65 -14.71 4.40
C PRO A 46 11.39 -15.29 5.03
N CYS A 47 11.06 -16.53 4.64
CA CYS A 47 9.93 -17.27 5.18
C CYS A 47 9.96 -17.50 6.70
N SER A 48 11.15 -17.53 7.30
CA SER A 48 11.32 -17.64 8.75
C SER A 48 11.07 -16.32 9.50
N SER A 49 10.89 -15.21 8.77
CA SER A 49 10.62 -13.91 9.37
C SER A 49 9.27 -13.87 10.06
N LYS A 50 9.20 -13.20 11.21
CA LYS A 50 7.93 -12.91 11.91
C LYS A 50 6.99 -12.02 11.08
N LEU A 51 7.52 -11.33 10.07
CA LEU A 51 6.75 -10.53 9.13
C LEU A 51 6.04 -11.40 8.09
N CYS A 52 6.50 -12.65 7.88
CA CYS A 52 5.86 -13.59 6.98
C CYS A 52 4.68 -14.27 7.67
N LYS A 53 3.47 -13.96 7.19
CA LYS A 53 2.22 -14.59 7.68
C LYS A 53 1.74 -15.75 6.81
N SER A 54 2.30 -15.88 5.61
CA SER A 54 1.89 -16.89 4.63
C SER A 54 2.55 -18.24 4.89
N GLU A 55 1.89 -19.31 4.48
CA GLU A 55 2.54 -20.62 4.39
C GLU A 55 3.54 -20.63 3.22
N CYS A 56 4.79 -20.95 3.52
CA CYS A 56 5.86 -20.86 2.54
C CYS A 56 6.05 -22.10 1.67
N ALA A 57 5.43 -23.24 2.00
CA ALA A 57 5.51 -24.49 1.22
C ALA A 57 6.93 -24.85 0.69
N GLY A 58 8.00 -24.53 1.45
CA GLY A 58 9.39 -24.78 1.07
C GLY A 58 10.11 -23.63 0.32
N ALA A 59 9.45 -22.50 0.08
CA ALA A 59 10.06 -21.29 -0.46
C ALA A 59 11.05 -20.65 0.54
N SER A 60 12.09 -20.00 0.02
CA SER A 60 13.04 -19.22 0.83
C SER A 60 12.50 -17.83 1.18
N ASP A 61 11.86 -17.19 0.20
CA ASP A 61 11.32 -15.84 0.28
C ASP A 61 9.82 -15.90 0.63
N CYS A 62 9.36 -14.99 1.48
CA CYS A 62 7.99 -14.95 1.96
C CYS A 62 7.00 -14.63 0.83
N PRO A 63 6.09 -15.56 0.46
CA PRO A 63 5.11 -15.28 -0.56
C PRO A 63 3.99 -14.39 0.01
N TYR A 64 3.37 -13.60 -0.86
CA TYR A 64 2.10 -12.94 -0.56
C TYR A 64 1.11 -13.17 -1.70
N MET A 65 -0.16 -13.14 -1.35
CA MET A 65 -1.27 -13.07 -2.29
C MET A 65 -2.36 -12.21 -1.66
N VAL A 66 -2.87 -11.24 -2.41
CA VAL A 66 -4.01 -10.42 -2.04
C VAL A 66 -5.07 -10.50 -3.14
N SER A 67 -6.30 -10.79 -2.74
CA SER A 67 -7.47 -10.81 -3.61
C SER A 67 -8.34 -9.60 -3.30
N TYR A 68 -8.88 -8.99 -4.34
CA TYR A 68 -9.73 -7.80 -4.25
C TYR A 68 -11.19 -8.17 -4.47
N ALA A 69 -12.10 -7.28 -4.04
CA ALA A 69 -13.54 -7.50 -4.19
C ALA A 69 -14.01 -7.52 -5.65
N SER A 70 -13.24 -6.90 -6.56
CA SER A 70 -13.49 -6.97 -8.00
C SER A 70 -13.25 -8.37 -8.55
N ASN A 71 -14.04 -8.73 -9.57
CA ASN A 71 -14.03 -10.06 -10.15
C ASN A 71 -12.62 -10.50 -10.57
N ASN A 72 -12.20 -11.66 -10.07
CA ASN A 72 -10.92 -12.31 -10.38
C ASN A 72 -9.71 -11.36 -10.32
N THR A 73 -9.74 -10.36 -9.44
CA THR A 73 -8.68 -9.35 -9.35
C THR A 73 -7.77 -9.63 -8.16
N SER A 74 -6.47 -9.80 -8.43
CA SER A 74 -5.49 -10.18 -7.41
C SER A 74 -4.08 -9.72 -7.76
N SER A 75 -3.22 -9.63 -6.75
CA SER A 75 -1.77 -9.43 -6.88
C SER A 75 -1.03 -10.43 -6.00
N SER A 76 0.03 -11.03 -6.53
CA SER A 76 0.84 -12.02 -5.83
C SER A 76 2.31 -11.96 -6.21
N GLY A 77 3.16 -12.42 -5.28
CA GLY A 77 4.61 -12.41 -5.44
C GLY A 77 5.30 -12.62 -4.10
N ILE A 78 6.35 -11.84 -3.82
CA ILE A 78 7.13 -11.94 -2.59
C ILE A 78 7.14 -10.64 -1.80
N LEU A 79 7.28 -10.70 -0.48
CA LEU A 79 7.47 -9.53 0.36
C LEU A 79 8.91 -9.04 0.31
N ILE A 80 9.06 -7.73 0.14
CA ILE A 80 10.32 -7.01 0.14
C ILE A 80 10.29 -5.95 1.24
N GLU A 81 11.42 -5.76 1.92
CA GLU A 81 11.71 -4.58 2.72
C GLU A 81 12.63 -3.66 1.92
N ASP A 82 12.24 -2.39 1.75
CA ASP A 82 13.11 -1.35 1.17
C ASP A 82 12.69 0.05 1.67
N VAL A 83 13.44 1.08 1.28
CA VAL A 83 13.23 2.48 1.67
C VAL A 83 12.22 3.14 0.74
N MET A 84 11.16 3.69 1.33
CA MET A 84 10.24 4.63 0.70
C MET A 84 10.64 6.05 1.10
N TYR A 85 10.84 6.91 0.10
CA TYR A 85 11.11 8.32 0.32
C TYR A 85 9.78 9.08 0.41
N LEU A 86 9.52 9.65 1.58
CA LEU A 86 8.40 10.56 1.83
C LEU A 86 8.94 11.98 2.02
N THR A 87 8.06 12.96 2.10
CA THR A 87 8.44 14.37 2.31
C THR A 87 7.60 14.99 3.39
N THR A 88 8.23 15.79 4.26
CA THR A 88 7.56 16.83 5.04
C THR A 88 7.63 18.17 4.27
N GLU A 89 7.20 19.27 4.88
CA GLU A 89 7.34 20.60 4.26
C GLU A 89 8.80 20.98 3.99
N ASP A 90 9.73 20.49 4.81
CA ASP A 90 11.12 20.96 4.83
C ASP A 90 12.16 19.89 4.46
N GLU A 91 11.81 18.60 4.49
CA GLU A 91 12.79 17.51 4.39
C GLU A 91 12.25 16.22 3.76
N VAL A 92 13.18 15.42 3.22
CA VAL A 92 12.91 14.05 2.79
C VAL A 92 13.02 13.13 3.99
N VAL A 93 12.05 12.25 4.16
CA VAL A 93 11.99 11.24 5.22
C VAL A 93 12.14 9.86 4.62
N ASP A 94 13.16 9.13 5.08
CA ASP A 94 13.41 7.76 4.69
C ASP A 94 12.58 6.81 5.58
N ALA A 95 11.57 6.17 5.00
CA ALA A 95 10.72 5.21 5.68
C ALA A 95 11.06 3.78 5.26
N GLN A 96 11.54 2.96 6.19
CA GLN A 96 11.69 1.52 5.95
C GLN A 96 10.30 0.88 5.92
N ILE A 97 9.91 0.35 4.77
CA ILE A 97 8.60 -0.27 4.57
C ILE A 97 8.71 -1.71 4.09
N VAL A 98 7.68 -2.49 4.38
CA VAL A 98 7.47 -3.83 3.81
C VAL A 98 6.35 -3.73 2.78
N PHE A 99 6.60 -4.21 1.57
CA PHE A 99 5.65 -4.13 0.46
C PHE A 99 5.74 -5.36 -0.44
N GLY A 100 4.71 -5.55 -1.27
CA GLY A 100 4.66 -6.62 -2.25
C GLY A 100 5.46 -6.30 -3.52
N CYS A 101 6.41 -7.17 -3.85
CA CYS A 101 6.94 -7.30 -5.21
C CYS A 101 5.94 -8.11 -6.04
N GLY A 102 5.04 -7.43 -6.74
CA GLY A 102 3.95 -8.02 -7.51
C GLY A 102 4.43 -8.62 -8.82
N GLN A 103 4.59 -9.94 -8.84
CA GLN A 103 5.07 -10.71 -9.98
C GLN A 103 3.94 -11.18 -10.89
N VAL A 104 2.76 -11.47 -10.31
CA VAL A 104 1.59 -11.99 -11.02
C VAL A 104 0.35 -11.23 -10.57
N GLN A 105 -0.36 -10.65 -11.55
CA GLN A 105 -1.57 -9.87 -11.39
C GLN A 105 -2.71 -10.49 -12.20
N SER A 106 -3.96 -10.26 -11.79
CA SER A 106 -5.16 -10.76 -12.48
C SER A 106 -6.30 -9.74 -12.48
N GLY A 107 -7.29 -9.98 -13.33
CA GLY A 107 -8.51 -9.17 -13.41
C GLY A 107 -8.21 -7.74 -13.85
N LEU A 108 -8.87 -6.76 -13.22
CA LEU A 108 -8.81 -5.35 -13.62
C LEU A 108 -7.39 -4.75 -13.63
N PHE A 109 -6.44 -5.36 -12.92
CA PHE A 109 -5.04 -4.89 -12.96
C PHE A 109 -4.38 -5.16 -14.30
N LEU A 110 -4.75 -6.23 -15.01
CA LEU A 110 -4.28 -6.49 -16.37
C LEU A 110 -4.86 -5.48 -17.37
N ASP A 111 -6.03 -4.92 -17.06
CA ASP A 111 -6.72 -3.90 -17.86
C ASP A 111 -6.29 -2.47 -17.51
N GLY A 112 -5.26 -2.30 -16.65
CA GLY A 112 -4.67 -1.00 -16.36
C GLY A 112 -5.30 -0.20 -15.21
N ALA A 113 -6.05 -0.83 -14.31
CA ALA A 113 -6.63 -0.13 -13.15
C ALA A 113 -5.58 0.39 -12.14
N ALA A 114 -4.43 -0.30 -12.02
CA ALA A 114 -3.33 0.06 -11.11
C ALA A 114 -1.97 -0.34 -11.69
N PRO A 115 -1.58 0.22 -12.86
CA PRO A 115 -0.49 -0.34 -13.68
C PRO A 115 0.88 -0.26 -13.00
N ASN A 116 1.11 0.73 -12.12
CA ASN A 116 2.35 0.84 -11.35
C ASN A 116 2.19 0.40 -9.88
N GLY A 117 1.08 -0.25 -9.54
CA GLY A 117 0.83 -0.75 -8.19
C GLY A 117 -0.32 -0.06 -7.48
N LEU A 118 -0.58 -0.55 -6.28
CA LEU A 118 -1.67 -0.12 -5.41
C LEU A 118 -1.13 0.09 -4.00
N PHE A 119 -1.51 1.20 -3.40
CA PHE A 119 -1.09 1.67 -2.09
C PHE A 119 -2.19 1.39 -1.07
N GLY A 120 -2.04 0.29 -0.33
CA GLY A 120 -2.96 -0.10 0.72
C GLY A 120 -2.91 0.86 1.91
N LEU A 121 -4.09 1.38 2.26
CA LEU A 121 -4.33 2.33 3.35
C LEU A 121 -5.23 1.73 4.43
N GLY A 122 -5.42 0.41 4.43
CA GLY A 122 -6.23 -0.31 5.40
C GLY A 122 -5.71 -0.23 6.84
N LEU A 123 -6.50 -0.79 7.76
CA LEU A 123 -6.25 -0.77 9.21
C LEU A 123 -5.27 -1.87 9.68
N GLY A 124 -4.82 -2.75 8.78
CA GLY A 124 -3.93 -3.83 9.09
C GLY A 124 -2.48 -3.38 9.29
N LYS A 125 -1.75 -4.11 10.14
CA LYS A 125 -0.34 -3.81 10.50
C LYS A 125 0.67 -3.77 9.34
N THR A 126 0.27 -4.26 8.16
CA THR A 126 1.11 -4.25 6.95
C THR A 126 0.82 -3.05 6.05
N SER A 127 -0.14 -2.20 6.40
CA SER A 127 -0.39 -0.96 5.69
C SER A 127 0.69 0.06 5.98
N VAL A 128 0.96 0.92 5.00
CA VAL A 128 1.98 1.96 5.14
C VAL A 128 1.66 2.89 6.31
N PRO A 129 0.42 3.39 6.53
CA PRO A 129 0.10 4.18 7.72
C PRO A 129 0.51 3.49 9.04
N SER A 130 0.17 2.22 9.20
CA SER A 130 0.49 1.48 10.42
C SER A 130 1.99 1.19 10.57
N ILE A 131 2.71 0.96 9.47
CA ILE A 131 4.18 0.81 9.48
C ILE A 131 4.84 2.12 9.91
N LEU A 132 4.44 3.26 9.33
CA LEU A 132 4.97 4.58 9.67
C LEU A 132 4.73 4.93 11.14
N SER A 133 3.52 4.66 11.63
CA SER A 133 3.15 4.86 13.04
C SER A 133 3.96 3.97 13.98
N THR A 134 4.10 2.67 13.66
CA THR A 134 4.89 1.73 14.48
C THR A 134 6.37 2.11 14.51
N ALA A 135 6.89 2.69 13.43
CA ALA A 135 8.25 3.22 13.36
C ALA A 135 8.43 4.55 14.12
N GLY A 136 7.35 5.15 14.64
CA GLY A 136 7.37 6.43 15.35
C GLY A 136 7.54 7.64 14.42
N LEU A 137 7.32 7.48 13.11
CA LEU A 137 7.44 8.56 12.12
C LEU A 137 6.19 9.44 12.09
N THR A 138 5.02 8.86 12.34
CA THR A 138 3.73 9.56 12.28
C THR A 138 2.80 9.09 13.40
N ALA A 139 1.67 9.77 13.62
CA ALA A 139 0.57 9.17 14.34
C ALA A 139 -0.09 8.04 13.52
N ASP A 140 -0.87 7.17 14.17
CA ASP A 140 -1.66 6.11 13.52
C ASP A 140 -2.95 6.68 12.90
N SER A 141 -2.77 7.63 11.98
CA SER A 141 -3.83 8.36 11.31
C SER A 141 -3.33 8.91 9.98
N PHE A 142 -4.24 9.24 9.08
CA PHE A 142 -3.92 9.98 7.86
C PHE A 142 -5.17 10.68 7.33
N SER A 143 -4.96 11.66 6.46
CA SER A 143 -6.03 12.35 5.72
C SER A 143 -5.83 12.21 4.22
N LEU A 144 -6.94 12.13 3.48
CA LEU A 144 -6.96 12.26 2.02
C LEU A 144 -7.71 13.55 1.67
N CYS A 145 -7.00 14.52 1.09
CA CYS A 145 -7.58 15.77 0.63
C CYS A 145 -7.62 15.76 -0.90
N PHE A 146 -8.81 15.64 -1.51
CA PHE A 146 -8.97 15.65 -2.97
C PHE A 146 -9.24 17.08 -3.46
N GLY A 147 -8.32 17.66 -4.23
CA GLY A 147 -8.49 18.98 -4.83
C GLY A 147 -9.48 18.99 -5.99
N GLN A 148 -10.16 20.12 -6.20
CA GLN A 148 -11.10 20.31 -7.29
C GLN A 148 -10.42 20.36 -8.67
N ASP A 149 -9.14 20.69 -8.70
CA ASP A 149 -8.27 20.67 -9.88
C ASP A 149 -7.76 19.26 -10.23
N GLY A 150 -8.20 18.24 -9.49
CA GLY A 150 -7.72 16.87 -9.62
C GLY A 150 -6.41 16.60 -8.88
N ILE A 151 -5.84 17.59 -8.18
CA ILE A 151 -4.62 17.44 -7.41
C ILE A 151 -4.98 17.26 -5.93
N GLY A 152 -4.82 16.04 -5.44
CA GLY A 152 -4.99 15.71 -4.04
C GLY A 152 -3.69 15.71 -3.24
N ARG A 153 -3.82 15.58 -1.92
CA ARG A 153 -2.71 15.33 -0.97
C ARG A 153 -3.10 14.21 -0.02
N ILE A 154 -2.14 13.36 0.30
CA ILE A 154 -2.20 12.45 1.44
C ILE A 154 -1.26 12.99 2.52
N ILE A 155 -1.74 13.05 3.76
CA ILE A 155 -0.94 13.51 4.91
C ILE A 155 -0.98 12.40 5.96
N PHE A 156 0.16 11.75 6.17
CA PHE A 156 0.30 10.73 7.22
C PHE A 156 0.52 11.39 8.58
N GLY A 157 -0.16 10.90 9.61
CA GLY A 157 -0.13 11.43 10.96
C GLY A 157 -1.07 12.61 11.21
N ASP A 158 -1.85 13.04 10.22
CA ASP A 158 -2.85 14.10 10.41
C ASP A 158 -3.91 13.67 11.44
N LYS A 159 -4.20 14.54 12.41
CA LYS A 159 -5.19 14.31 13.48
C LYS A 159 -6.42 15.19 13.31
N GLY A 160 -6.49 15.96 12.23
CA GLY A 160 -7.57 16.91 12.03
C GLY A 160 -7.44 18.15 12.91
N SER A 161 -8.46 19.00 12.84
CA SER A 161 -8.57 20.20 13.67
C SER A 161 -9.35 19.91 14.97
N PRO A 162 -9.13 20.67 16.05
CA PRO A 162 -9.83 20.44 17.33
C PRO A 162 -11.37 20.57 17.26
N ASP A 163 -11.88 21.28 16.25
CA ASP A 163 -13.30 21.51 16.00
C ASP A 163 -13.90 20.56 14.95
N GLN A 164 -13.10 19.64 14.41
CA GLN A 164 -13.56 18.67 13.43
C GLN A 164 -14.61 17.74 14.03
N GLN A 165 -15.71 17.54 13.30
CA GLN A 165 -16.71 16.56 13.69
C GLN A 165 -16.26 15.14 13.34
N GLU A 166 -16.58 14.19 14.20
CA GLU A 166 -16.14 12.80 14.08
C GLU A 166 -17.30 11.82 14.19
N THR A 167 -17.10 10.63 13.63
CA THR A 167 -17.98 9.47 13.83
C THR A 167 -17.12 8.23 14.08
N ALA A 168 -17.61 7.33 14.94
CA ALA A 168 -16.85 6.15 15.32
C ALA A 168 -16.78 5.12 14.18
N LEU A 169 -15.59 4.55 13.97
CA LEU A 169 -15.43 3.36 13.14
C LEU A 169 -15.99 2.13 13.88
N ILE A 170 -16.79 1.31 13.18
CA ILE A 170 -17.57 0.23 13.81
C ILE A 170 -16.90 -1.14 13.67
N HIS A 171 -16.08 -1.34 12.63
CA HIS A 171 -15.37 -2.59 12.36
C HIS A 171 -13.88 -2.35 12.26
N LYS A 172 -13.07 -3.31 12.72
CA LYS A 172 -11.59 -3.21 12.70
C LYS A 172 -10.94 -3.68 11.40
N SER A 173 -11.72 -4.16 10.43
CA SER A 173 -11.20 -4.69 9.16
C SER A 173 -11.28 -3.69 8.00
N LEU A 174 -12.23 -2.77 8.02
CA LEU A 174 -12.48 -1.75 7.00
C LEU A 174 -12.96 -0.46 7.66
N TYR A 175 -12.85 0.67 6.96
CA TYR A 175 -13.35 1.97 7.41
C TYR A 175 -14.88 2.06 7.32
N ASN A 176 -15.58 1.36 8.21
CA ASN A 176 -17.05 1.32 8.25
C ASN A 176 -17.60 2.28 9.31
N VAL A 177 -18.59 3.09 8.93
CA VAL A 177 -19.31 4.03 9.81
C VAL A 177 -20.81 3.75 9.79
N SER A 178 -21.55 4.25 10.78
CA SER A 178 -23.02 4.21 10.78
C SER A 178 -23.58 5.53 10.28
N VAL A 179 -24.56 5.46 9.39
CA VAL A 179 -25.37 6.60 8.95
C VAL A 179 -26.71 6.55 9.67
N THR A 180 -26.98 7.55 10.51
CA THR A 180 -28.15 7.55 11.42
C THR A 180 -29.45 7.99 10.76
N GLY A 181 -29.36 8.68 9.62
CA GLY A 181 -30.52 9.11 8.85
C GLY A 181 -30.10 9.94 7.64
N LEU A 182 -30.97 9.97 6.62
CA LEU A 182 -30.85 10.86 5.48
C LEU A 182 -32.08 11.74 5.45
N ARG A 183 -31.87 13.05 5.32
CA ARG A 183 -32.97 13.96 5.02
C ARG A 183 -33.25 13.89 3.52
N VAL A 184 -34.51 13.69 3.17
CA VAL A 184 -35.03 13.77 1.80
C VAL A 184 -35.77 15.08 1.64
#